data_AF-A0A9D2IMU6-F1
#
_entry.id   AF-A0A9D2IMU6-F1
#
_cell.length_a   1.000
_cell.length_b   1.000
_cell.length_c   1.000
_cell.angle_alpha   90.00
_cell.angle_beta   90.00
_cell.angle_gamma   90.00
#
_symmetry.space_group_name_H-M   'P 1'
#
loop_
_entity.id
_entity.type
_entity.pdbx_description
1 polymer ?
#
loop_
_entity_poly.entity_id
_entity_poly.type
_entity_poly.pdbx_seq_one_letter_code
_entity_poly.pdbx_strand_id
1 'polypeptide(L)' 'MSMHIKINSVNAKYALLPGDPGRCSAIADRLDMPQHLSFNREYNSYFGYIDGEGVIVCSTGIGGPSA' A
#
# COMPACT_ATOMS: atom_id res chain seq x y z
N MET A 1 -8.42 12.39 2.96
CA MET A 1 -7.01 12.10 3.31
C MET A 1 -6.96 11.39 4.65
N SER A 2 -6.36 10.19 4.71
CA SER A 2 -6.07 9.48 5.96
C SER A 2 -5.02 10.21 6.80
N MET A 3 -5.19 10.22 8.12
CA MET A 3 -4.28 10.92 9.04
C MET A 3 -2.89 10.27 9.10
N HIS A 4 -2.84 8.94 9.18
CA HIS A 4 -1.60 8.18 9.39
C HIS A 4 -0.97 7.72 8.07
N ILE A 5 -1.76 7.26 7.11
CA ILE A 5 -1.25 6.72 5.83
C ILE A 5 -1.01 7.84 4.80
N LYS A 6 -1.67 9.00 4.98
CA LYS A 6 -1.56 10.20 4.09
C LYS A 6 -1.97 9.93 2.63
N ILE A 7 -2.99 9.10 2.43
CA ILE A 7 -3.60 8.87 1.12
C ILE A 7 -5.08 9.28 1.12
N ASN A 8 -5.61 9.62 -0.06
CA ASN A 8 -7.05 9.77 -0.29
C ASN A 8 -7.67 8.41 -0.67
N SER A 9 -8.99 8.37 -0.84
CA SER A 9 -9.65 7.18 -1.38
C SER A 9 -9.08 6.85 -2.75
N VAL A 10 -8.76 5.58 -2.98
CA VAL A 10 -8.30 5.02 -4.26
C VAL A 10 -9.27 3.95 -4.71
N ASN A 11 -9.36 3.73 -6.02
CA ASN A 11 -10.23 2.71 -6.60
C ASN A 11 -9.61 1.30 -6.47
N ALA A 12 -9.36 0.87 -5.22
CA ALA A 12 -8.82 -0.44 -4.90
C ALA A 12 -9.89 -1.29 -4.20
N LYS A 13 -10.11 -2.50 -4.71
CA LYS A 13 -11.01 -3.50 -4.13
C LYS A 13 -10.27 -4.42 -3.14
N TYR A 14 -8.97 -4.59 -3.34
CA TYR A 14 -8.12 -5.49 -2.56
C TYR A 14 -6.95 -4.74 -1.92
N ALA A 15 -6.53 -5.20 -0.73
CA ALA A 15 -5.40 -4.65 -0.01
C ALA A 15 -4.40 -5.75 0.39
N LEU A 16 -3.11 -5.51 0.14
CA LEU A 16 -2.00 -6.33 0.62
C LEU A 16 -1.26 -5.57 1.72
N LEU A 17 -1.16 -6.17 2.92
CA LEU A 17 -0.71 -5.50 4.13
C LEU A 17 0.56 -6.14 4.72
N PRO A 18 1.74 -5.93 4.11
CA PRO A 18 3.00 -6.38 4.72
C PRO A 18 3.34 -5.57 5.98
N GLY A 19 4.10 -6.13 6.92
CA GLY A 19 4.59 -5.34 8.07
C GLY A 19 5.69 -4.35 7.68
N ASP A 20 6.72 -4.83 6.98
CA ASP A 20 7.90 -4.06 6.62
C ASP A 20 7.64 -3.08 5.45
N PRO A 21 7.87 -1.75 5.63
CA PRO A 21 7.78 -0.75 4.56
C PRO A 21 8.64 -1.05 3.33
N GLY A 22 9.78 -1.72 3.51
CA GLY A 22 10.67 -2.12 2.42
C GLY A 22 10.09 -3.23 1.53
N ARG A 23 9.08 -3.96 2.01
CA ARG A 23 8.41 -5.03 1.23
C ARG A 23 7.39 -4.47 0.24
N CYS A 24 6.90 -3.25 0.45
CA CYS A 24 5.87 -2.67 -0.40
C CYS A 24 6.34 -2.47 -1.85
N SER A 25 7.55 -1.96 -2.07
CA SER A 25 8.11 -1.81 -3.42
C SER A 25 8.25 -3.15 -4.13
N ALA A 26 8.80 -4.16 -3.44
CA ALA A 26 8.96 -5.50 -4.01
C ALA A 26 7.62 -6.15 -4.40
N ILE A 27 6.54 -5.90 -3.65
CA ILE A 27 5.20 -6.36 -4.04
C ILE A 27 4.66 -5.51 -5.20
N ALA A 28 4.82 -4.18 -5.15
CA ALA A 28 4.35 -3.27 -6.18
C ALA A 28 4.97 -3.54 -7.55
N ASP A 29 6.23 -3.98 -7.61
CA ASP A 29 6.92 -4.38 -8.85
C ASP A 29 6.23 -5.55 -9.59
N ARG A 30 5.29 -6.24 -8.94
CA ARG A 30 4.50 -7.34 -9.51
C ARG A 30 3.08 -6.90 -9.92
N LEU A 31 2.71 -5.64 -9.70
CA LEU A 31 1.44 -5.09 -10.13
C LEU A 31 1.55 -4.50 -11.53
N ASP A 32 0.44 -4.47 -12.24
CA ASP A 32 0.32 -3.68 -13.46
C ASP A 32 0.16 -2.20 -13.10
N MET A 33 0.87 -1.34 -13.84
CA MET A 33 0.86 0.13 -13.67
C MET A 33 1.06 0.58 -12.21
N PRO A 34 2.17 0.18 -11.55
CA PRO A 34 2.38 0.51 -10.15
C PRO A 34 2.62 2.01 -9.97
N GLN A 35 1.92 2.59 -9.00
CA GLN A 35 2.03 3.99 -8.61
C GLN A 35 2.36 4.06 -7.12
N HIS A 36 3.49 4.69 -6.77
CA HIS A 36 3.74 5.09 -5.39
C HIS A 36 2.78 6.20 -4.99
N LEU A 37 2.10 6.05 -3.85
CA LEU A 37 1.11 7.02 -3.37
C LEU A 37 1.67 7.91 -2.27
N SER A 38 2.27 7.31 -1.25
CA SER A 38 2.72 7.99 -0.04
C SER A 38 3.69 7.09 0.72
N PHE A 39 4.60 7.72 1.45
CA PHE A 39 5.34 7.08 2.52
C PHE A 39 5.35 7.99 3.74
N ASN A 40 4.56 7.63 4.76
CA ASN A 40 4.48 8.40 6.01
C ASN A 40 4.64 7.47 7.21
N ARG A 41 5.63 7.76 8.07
CA ARG A 41 6.02 6.89 9.20
C ARG A 41 6.29 5.45 8.73
N GLU A 42 5.66 4.45 9.32
CA GLU A 42 5.74 3.04 8.92
C GLU A 42 4.79 2.65 7.77
N TYR A 43 4.04 3.59 7.17
CA TYR A 43 3.05 3.33 6.12
C TYR A 43 3.59 3.74 4.74
N ASN A 44 4.10 2.78 3.99
CA ASN A 44 4.52 2.93 2.60
C ASN A 44 3.45 2.32 1.70
N SER A 45 2.86 3.11 0.80
CA SER A 45 1.69 2.70 0.02
C SER A 45 1.92 2.80 -1.49
N TYR A 46 1.45 1.78 -2.20
CA TYR A 46 1.42 1.71 -3.67
C TYR A 46 0.04 1.29 -4.14
N PHE A 47 -0.35 1.74 -5.33
CA PHE A 47 -1.54 1.29 -6.05
C PHE A 47 -1.14 0.68 -7.39
N GLY A 48 -1.93 -0.26 -7.89
CA GLY A 48 -1.76 -0.85 -9.20
C GLY A 48 -2.91 -1.80 -9.49
N TYR A 49 -2.71 -2.70 -10.45
CA TYR A 49 -3.74 -3.64 -10.86
C TYR A 49 -3.21 -5.08 -10.88
N ILE A 50 -4.13 -6.02 -10.67
CA ILE A 50 -3.94 -7.45 -10.93
C ILE A 50 -5.17 -7.91 -11.69
N ASP A 51 -5.01 -8.48 -12.88
CA ASP A 51 -6.12 -8.93 -13.73
C ASP A 51 -7.21 -7.86 -13.96
N GLY A 52 -6.79 -6.58 -14.05
CA GLY A 52 -7.68 -5.43 -14.22
C GLY A 52 -8.41 -4.96 -12.95
N GLU A 53 -8.25 -5.66 -11.83
CA GLU A 53 -8.81 -5.27 -10.54
C GLU A 53 -7.81 -4.38 -9.78
N GLY A 54 -8.31 -3.27 -9.20
CA GLY A 54 -7.48 -2.33 -8.45
C GLY A 54 -7.02 -2.91 -7.11
N VAL A 55 -5.72 -2.83 -6.84
CA VAL A 55 -5.07 -3.35 -5.63
C VAL A 55 -4.23 -2.25 -4.98
N ILE A 56 -4.30 -2.15 -3.65
CA ILE A 56 -3.39 -1.33 -2.85
C ILE A 56 -2.43 -2.21 -2.05
N VAL A 57 -1.16 -1.83 -1.98
CA VAL A 57 -0.17 -2.40 -1.07
C VAL A 57 0.15 -1.33 -0.04
N CYS A 58 0.04 -1.62 1.25
CA CYS A 58 0.36 -0.66 2.32
C CYS A 58 1.05 -1.36 3.48
N SER A 59 2.22 -0.89 3.90
CA SER A 59 2.86 -1.46 5.08
C SER A 59 2.13 -1.09 6.36
N THR A 60 2.21 -1.94 7.38
CA THR A 60 1.54 -1.77 8.68
C THR A 60 2.50 -1.53 9.84
N GLY A 61 3.81 -1.67 9.65
CA GLY A 61 4.77 -1.65 10.74
C GLY A 61 4.75 -2.95 11.56
N ILE A 62 5.29 -2.87 12.79
CA ILE A 62 5.39 -4.02 13.69
C ILE A 62 4.36 -3.88 14.81
N GLY A 63 3.48 -4.88 14.92
CA GLY A 63 2.55 -5.04 16.04
C GLY A 63 1.14 -4.51 15.78
N GLY A 64 0.18 -4.99 16.58
CA GLY A 64 -1.24 -4.65 16.42
C GLY A 64 -1.60 -3.15 16.49
N PRO A 65 -0.94 -2.30 17.31
CA PRO A 65 -1.29 -0.88 17.37
C PRO A 65 -1.10 -0.11 16.06
N SER A 66 -0.18 -0.56 15.20
CA SER A 66 0.10 0.09 13.93
C SER A 66 -0.65 -0.51 12.74
N ALA A 67 -1.20 -1.72 12.89
CA ALA A 67 -1.80 -2.53 11.82
C ALA A 67 -3.31 -2.31 11.61
#